data_AF-A0A1G1GT80-F1
#
_entry.id   AF-A0A1G1GT80-F1
#
_cell.length_a   1.000
_cell.length_b   1.000
_cell.length_c   1.000
_cell.angle_alpha   90.00
_cell.angle_beta   90.00
_cell.angle_gamma   90.00
#
_symmetry.space_group_name_H-M   'P 1'
#
loop_
_entity.id
_entity.type
_entity.pdbx_description
1 polymer ?
#
loop_
_entity_poly.entity_id
_entity_poly.type
_entity_poly.pdbx_seq_one_letter_code
_entity_poly.pdbx_strand_id
1 'polypeptide(L)'
;MKESGVTLLELLVTLTIVMILASIAMPLSRLSAKRTHEIELRQQLRIMRAAIDTFKLEWNRDGDVLVGPACVKNKLTCKDVTSVYGYPKSLEMLLGIKLTGQEATVRGTTTMRYLRSLPLDPLTGKADWLFRCYKDAPNASSWCGEDVYDVMTQSEDMALDGTKYRDW
;
A
#
# COMPACT_ATOMS: atom_id res chain seq x y z
N MET A 1 32.96 55.15 -20.84
CA MET A 1 32.54 54.04 -19.96
C MET A 1 33.59 52.96 -20.08
N LYS A 2 34.28 52.59 -18.99
CA LYS A 2 35.33 51.56 -19.02
C LYS A 2 34.63 50.22 -18.81
N GLU A 3 34.51 49.41 -19.85
CA GLU A 3 34.07 48.03 -19.70
C GLU A 3 35.23 47.23 -19.08
N SER A 4 35.06 46.81 -17.83
CA SER A 4 35.94 45.85 -17.17
C SER A 4 35.56 44.45 -17.63
N GLY A 5 36.42 43.82 -18.44
CA GLY A 5 36.30 42.42 -18.83
C GLY A 5 36.69 41.46 -17.70
N VAL A 6 36.08 40.27 -17.70
CA VAL A 6 36.36 39.19 -16.73
C VAL A 6 37.69 38.52 -17.06
N THR A 7 38.48 38.17 -16.03
CA THR A 7 39.76 37.48 -16.26
C THR A 7 39.57 35.96 -16.42
N LEU A 8 40.45 35.31 -17.19
CA LEU A 8 40.45 33.85 -17.37
C LEU A 8 40.56 33.10 -16.02
N LEU A 9 41.30 33.68 -15.07
CA LEU A 9 41.46 33.16 -13.71
C LEU A 9 40.15 33.21 -12.93
N GLU A 10 39.43 34.33 -12.99
CA GLU A 10 38.14 34.49 -12.31
C GLU A 10 37.08 33.53 -12.87
N LEU A 11 37.09 33.31 -14.18
CA LEU A 11 36.22 32.32 -14.83
C LEU A 11 36.58 30.88 -14.43
N LEU A 12 37.86 30.57 -14.25
CA LEU A 12 38.32 29.27 -13.73
C LEU A 12 37.93 29.06 -12.26
N VAL A 13 38.11 30.07 -11.40
CA VAL A 13 37.77 30.00 -9.98
C VAL A 13 36.26 29.86 -9.79
N THR A 14 35.45 30.64 -10.51
CA THR A 14 33.99 30.53 -10.42
C THR A 14 33.48 29.18 -10.91
N LEU A 15 34.02 28.67 -12.03
CA LEU A 15 33.59 27.39 -12.59
C LEU A 15 34.00 26.20 -11.71
N THR A 16 35.18 26.26 -11.07
CA THR A 16 35.61 25.25 -10.09
C THR A 16 34.73 25.25 -8.84
N ILE A 17 34.35 26.42 -8.31
CA ILE A 17 33.43 26.52 -7.17
C ILE A 17 32.05 25.94 -7.52
N VAL A 18 31.52 26.26 -8.71
CA VAL A 18 30.22 25.73 -9.17
C VAL A 18 30.26 24.20 -9.31
N MET A 19 31.35 23.62 -9.84
CA MET A 19 31.47 22.16 -9.95
C MET A 19 31.49 21.46 -8.57
N ILE A 20 32.19 22.03 -7.59
CA ILE A 20 32.26 21.48 -6.23
C ILE A 20 30.87 21.51 -5.58
N LEU A 21 30.16 22.65 -5.68
CA LEU A 21 28.82 22.81 -5.13
C LEU A 21 27.80 21.87 -5.79
N ALA A 22 27.85 21.72 -7.12
CA ALA A 22 26.97 20.82 -7.85
C ALA A 22 27.14 19.36 -7.41
N SER A 23 28.38 18.94 -7.10
CA SER A 23 28.68 17.58 -6.63
C SER A 23 28.05 17.25 -5.28
N ILE A 24 27.94 18.23 -4.38
CA ILE A 24 27.37 18.05 -3.03
C ILE A 24 25.84 18.09 -3.05
N ALA A 25 25.22 18.84 -3.99
CA ALA A 25 23.78 19.04 -4.01
C ALA A 25 22.96 17.82 -4.47
N MET A 26 23.47 17.03 -5.43
CA MET A 26 22.74 15.88 -6.00
C MET A 26 22.45 14.70 -5.06
N PRO A 27 23.37 14.22 -4.19
CA PRO A 27 23.09 13.07 -3.33
C PRO A 27 21.97 13.32 -2.31
N LEU A 28 21.75 14.57 -1.90
CA LEU A 28 20.72 14.93 -0.92
C LEU A 28 19.30 14.83 -1.47
N SER A 29 19.09 15.14 -2.76
CA SER A 29 17.76 15.08 -3.38
C SER A 29 17.24 13.65 -3.51
N ARG A 30 18.10 12.70 -3.88
CA ARG A 30 17.75 11.28 -4.01
C ARG A 30 17.36 10.65 -2.67
N LEU A 31 18.10 10.97 -1.60
CA LEU A 31 17.78 10.49 -0.25
C LEU A 31 16.46 11.05 0.28
N SER A 32 16.19 12.33 0.01
CA SER A 32 14.92 12.97 0.36
C SER A 32 13.75 12.29 -0.35
N ALA A 33 13.85 12.09 -1.67
CA ALA A 33 12.81 11.42 -2.45
C ALA A 33 12.57 9.98 -1.96
N LYS A 34 13.64 9.21 -1.70
CA LYS A 34 13.53 7.85 -1.15
C LYS A 34 12.79 7.85 0.18
N ARG A 35 13.17 8.73 1.11
CA ARG A 35 12.49 8.85 2.42
C ARG A 35 11.00 9.19 2.28
N THR A 36 10.63 10.04 1.34
CA THR A 36 9.22 10.35 1.06
C THR A 36 8.45 9.12 0.61
N HIS A 37 8.99 8.36 -0.37
CA HIS A 37 8.35 7.12 -0.82
C HIS A 37 8.25 6.08 0.30
N GLU A 38 9.23 5.98 1.19
CA GLU A 38 9.18 5.07 2.35
C GLU A 38 8.07 5.42 3.33
N ILE A 39 7.87 6.71 3.62
CA ILE A 39 6.80 7.20 4.48
C ILE A 39 5.45 6.91 3.85
N GLU A 40 5.31 7.21 2.56
CA GLU A 40 4.10 6.96 1.81
C GLU A 40 3.77 5.46 1.76
N LEU A 41 4.77 4.60 1.50
CA LEU A 41 4.59 3.15 1.47
C LEU A 41 4.04 2.64 2.80
N ARG A 42 4.67 3.02 3.92
CA ARG A 42 4.21 2.62 5.26
C ARG A 42 2.80 3.12 5.54
N GLN A 43 2.46 4.32 5.08
CA GLN A 43 1.11 4.86 5.22
C GLN A 43 0.09 4.06 4.40
N GLN A 44 0.39 3.74 3.13
CA GLN A 44 -0.53 2.95 2.29
C GLN A 44 -0.71 1.53 2.82
N LEU A 45 0.37 0.86 3.22
CA LEU A 45 0.30 -0.47 3.84
C LEU A 45 -0.56 -0.44 5.11
N ARG A 46 -0.39 0.57 5.97
CA ARG A 46 -1.21 0.73 7.18
C ARG A 46 -2.69 0.92 6.84
N ILE A 47 -3.01 1.75 5.84
CA ILE A 47 -4.40 1.98 5.41
C ILE A 47 -5.04 0.69 4.91
N MET A 48 -4.34 -0.06 4.06
CA MET A 48 -4.85 -1.33 3.52
C MET A 48 -5.01 -2.40 4.59
N ARG A 49 -4.01 -2.58 5.46
CA ARG A 49 -4.09 -3.53 6.59
C ARG A 49 -5.23 -3.19 7.53
N ALA A 50 -5.41 -1.91 7.88
CA ALA A 50 -6.54 -1.48 8.69
C ALA A 50 -7.90 -1.75 8.00
N ALA A 51 -7.99 -1.60 6.68
CA ALA A 51 -9.18 -1.96 5.92
C ALA A 51 -9.44 -3.47 5.94
N ILE A 52 -8.40 -4.29 5.85
CA ILE A 52 -8.51 -5.76 5.97
C ILE A 52 -8.94 -6.16 7.38
N ASP A 53 -8.35 -5.56 8.41
CA ASP A 53 -8.68 -5.83 9.81
C ASP A 53 -10.13 -5.46 10.12
N THR A 54 -10.59 -4.28 9.67
CA THR A 54 -11.99 -3.87 9.84
C THR A 54 -12.95 -4.78 9.08
N PHE A 55 -12.61 -5.19 7.85
CA PHE A 55 -13.38 -6.20 7.11
C PHE A 55 -13.45 -7.51 7.88
N LYS A 56 -12.32 -7.99 8.41
CA LYS A 56 -12.21 -9.24 9.16
C LYS A 56 -13.09 -9.21 10.41
N LEU A 57 -13.22 -8.06 11.09
CA LEU A 57 -14.11 -7.92 12.24
C LEU A 57 -15.59 -8.06 11.86
N GLU A 58 -16.00 -7.43 10.75
CA GLU A 58 -17.42 -7.39 10.35
C GLU A 58 -17.89 -8.63 9.60
N TRP A 59 -17.01 -9.21 8.78
CA TRP A 59 -17.28 -10.37 7.92
C TRP A 59 -16.66 -11.67 8.44
N ASN A 60 -16.23 -11.69 9.71
CA ASN A 60 -15.56 -12.85 10.29
C ASN A 60 -16.37 -14.15 10.14
N ARG A 61 -15.69 -15.24 9.79
CA ARG A 61 -16.20 -16.59 9.93
C ARG A 61 -15.07 -17.56 10.23
N ASP A 62 -15.45 -18.68 10.82
CA ASP A 62 -14.59 -19.82 11.08
C ASP A 62 -15.25 -21.07 10.50
N GLY A 63 -14.79 -21.49 9.33
CA GLY A 63 -15.46 -22.57 8.61
C GLY A 63 -16.83 -22.15 8.10
N ASP A 64 -17.85 -22.89 8.54
CA ASP A 64 -19.26 -22.60 8.30
C ASP A 64 -19.90 -21.73 9.39
N VAL A 65 -19.17 -21.45 10.48
CA VAL A 65 -19.68 -20.64 11.58
C VAL A 65 -19.48 -19.16 11.26
N LEU A 66 -20.58 -18.45 11.10
CA LEU A 66 -20.59 -17.01 10.83
C LEU A 66 -20.52 -16.27 12.18
N VAL A 67 -19.46 -15.48 12.38
CA VAL A 67 -19.20 -14.77 13.65
C VAL A 67 -19.40 -13.27 13.50
N GLY A 68 -18.97 -12.71 12.38
CA GLY A 68 -19.04 -11.28 12.11
C GLY A 68 -20.49 -10.80 11.96
N PRO A 69 -20.85 -9.61 12.48
CA PRO A 69 -22.20 -9.10 12.44
C PRO A 69 -22.75 -8.93 11.02
N ALA A 70 -21.91 -8.50 10.05
CA ALA A 70 -22.32 -8.40 8.66
C ALA A 70 -22.47 -9.79 8.03
N CYS A 71 -21.58 -10.72 8.36
CA CYS A 71 -21.60 -12.09 7.86
C CYS A 71 -22.87 -12.85 8.29
N VAL A 72 -23.26 -12.76 9.57
CA VAL A 72 -24.47 -13.41 10.10
C VAL A 72 -25.74 -12.92 9.41
N LYS A 73 -25.81 -11.62 9.12
CA LYS A 73 -26.95 -10.99 8.44
C LYS A 73 -26.97 -11.30 6.93
N ASN A 74 -25.80 -11.42 6.31
CA ASN A 74 -25.63 -11.63 4.87
C ASN A 74 -25.01 -12.99 4.57
N LYS A 75 -25.68 -14.09 4.96
CA LYS A 75 -25.10 -15.46 4.96
C LYS A 75 -24.52 -15.89 3.61
N LEU A 76 -25.25 -15.68 2.51
CA LEU A 76 -24.83 -16.05 1.15
C LEU A 76 -23.63 -15.21 0.72
N THR A 77 -23.77 -13.88 0.76
CA THR A 77 -22.70 -12.94 0.41
C THR A 77 -21.44 -13.17 1.24
N CYS A 78 -21.56 -13.54 2.52
CA CYS A 78 -20.41 -13.80 3.36
C CYS A 78 -19.54 -14.94 2.81
N LYS A 79 -20.15 -16.05 2.38
CA LYS A 79 -19.40 -17.18 1.79
C LYS A 79 -18.75 -16.82 0.45
N ASP A 80 -19.34 -15.87 -0.28
CA ASP A 80 -18.85 -15.41 -1.57
C ASP A 80 -17.65 -14.47 -1.43
N VAL A 81 -17.69 -13.53 -0.46
CA VAL A 81 -16.65 -12.49 -0.31
C VAL A 81 -15.51 -12.87 0.61
N THR A 82 -15.72 -13.83 1.54
CA THR A 82 -14.70 -14.24 2.52
C THR A 82 -14.17 -15.64 2.26
N SER A 83 -12.92 -15.88 2.65
CA SER A 83 -12.39 -17.25 2.82
C SER A 83 -12.97 -17.93 4.04
N VAL A 84 -12.61 -19.21 4.21
CA VAL A 84 -12.98 -20.04 5.36
C VAL A 84 -12.53 -19.41 6.70
N TYR A 85 -11.50 -18.56 6.66
CA TYR A 85 -11.00 -17.81 7.80
C TYR A 85 -11.58 -16.41 7.91
N GLY A 86 -12.58 -16.01 7.13
CA GLY A 86 -13.18 -14.67 7.26
C GLY A 86 -12.31 -13.52 6.76
N TYR A 87 -11.23 -13.79 6.02
CA TYR A 87 -10.47 -12.77 5.29
C TYR A 87 -11.05 -12.54 3.90
N PRO A 88 -10.87 -11.36 3.29
CA PRO A 88 -11.40 -11.08 1.96
C PRO A 88 -10.71 -11.96 0.91
N LYS A 89 -11.46 -12.49 -0.07
CA LYS A 89 -10.88 -13.29 -1.18
C LYS A 89 -10.01 -12.47 -2.12
N SER A 90 -10.34 -11.19 -2.30
CA SER A 90 -9.56 -10.25 -3.11
C SER A 90 -9.66 -8.83 -2.54
N LEU A 91 -8.71 -7.97 -2.88
CA LEU A 91 -8.75 -6.56 -2.50
C LEU A 91 -9.93 -5.79 -3.10
N GLU A 92 -10.48 -6.24 -4.23
CA GLU A 92 -11.65 -5.57 -4.82
C GLU A 92 -12.88 -5.67 -3.92
N MET A 93 -12.97 -6.72 -3.08
CA MET A 93 -14.04 -6.84 -2.09
C MET A 93 -14.05 -5.67 -1.10
N LEU A 94 -12.91 -5.04 -0.85
CA LEU A 94 -12.82 -3.86 0.02
C LEU A 94 -13.39 -2.58 -0.63
N LEU A 95 -13.51 -2.54 -1.96
CA LEU A 95 -14.04 -1.39 -2.70
C LEU A 95 -15.57 -1.37 -2.76
N GLY A 96 -16.22 -2.51 -2.54
CA GLY A 96 -17.67 -2.58 -2.59
C GLY A 96 -18.25 -3.98 -2.51
N ILE A 97 -18.98 -4.26 -1.44
CA ILE A 97 -19.77 -5.47 -1.27
C ILE A 97 -21.24 -5.12 -1.38
N LYS A 98 -21.94 -5.76 -2.32
CA LYS A 98 -23.40 -5.64 -2.40
C LYS A 98 -24.04 -6.44 -1.26
N LEU A 99 -24.71 -5.75 -0.36
CA LEU A 99 -25.41 -6.36 0.76
C LEU A 99 -26.68 -7.07 0.27
N THR A 100 -27.02 -8.20 0.89
CA THR A 100 -28.24 -8.97 0.60
C THR A 100 -29.22 -8.89 1.78
N GLY A 101 -30.51 -8.72 1.48
CA GLY A 101 -31.58 -8.75 2.50
C GLY A 101 -32.11 -7.36 2.93
N GLN A 102 -32.71 -7.31 4.13
CA GLN A 102 -33.47 -6.16 4.64
C GLN A 102 -32.61 -4.92 5.02
N GLU A 103 -31.29 -5.03 5.10
CA GLU A 103 -30.40 -3.90 5.42
C GLU A 103 -30.06 -3.02 4.22
N ALA A 104 -30.14 -3.56 3.00
CA ALA A 104 -30.02 -2.78 1.76
C ALA A 104 -31.07 -1.65 1.69
N THR A 105 -32.22 -1.85 2.35
CA THR A 105 -33.35 -0.91 2.37
C THR A 105 -33.30 0.14 3.48
N VAL A 106 -32.51 -0.04 4.55
CA VAL A 106 -32.59 0.82 5.76
C VAL A 106 -31.74 2.09 5.67
N ARG A 107 -30.63 2.08 4.92
CA ARG A 107 -29.75 3.26 4.74
C ARG A 107 -29.69 3.82 3.32
N GLY A 108 -30.48 3.25 2.40
CA GLY A 108 -30.43 3.58 0.96
C GLY A 108 -29.08 3.27 0.28
N THR A 109 -28.15 2.65 1.00
CA THR A 109 -26.81 2.30 0.51
C THR A 109 -26.70 0.78 0.46
N THR A 110 -26.82 0.25 -0.75
CA THR A 110 -26.76 -1.20 -1.06
C THR A 110 -25.34 -1.77 -1.01
N THR A 111 -24.33 -0.90 -0.86
CA THR A 111 -22.92 -1.25 -1.03
C THR A 111 -22.11 -0.84 0.19
N MET A 112 -21.46 -1.80 0.84
CA MET A 112 -20.52 -1.58 1.93
C MET A 112 -19.10 -1.43 1.39
N ARG A 113 -18.35 -0.41 1.84
CA ARG A 113 -17.00 -0.12 1.35
C ARG A 113 -16.04 0.10 2.52
N TYR A 114 -14.83 -0.43 2.41
CA TYR A 114 -13.72 -0.26 3.36
C TYR A 114 -12.64 0.68 2.81
N LEU A 115 -12.43 0.64 1.49
CA LEU A 115 -11.51 1.53 0.78
C LEU A 115 -12.27 2.45 -0.17
N ARG A 116 -11.77 3.69 -0.29
CA ARG A 116 -12.28 4.66 -1.28
C ARG A 116 -11.80 4.34 -2.69
N SER A 117 -10.54 3.91 -2.78
CA SER A 117 -9.85 3.47 -3.99
C SER A 117 -8.68 2.59 -3.55
N LEU A 118 -8.17 1.77 -4.46
CA LEU A 118 -6.94 1.03 -4.22
C LEU A 118 -5.75 2.00 -4.33
N PRO A 119 -4.90 2.14 -3.30
CA PRO A 119 -3.75 3.02 -3.39
C PRO A 119 -2.70 2.45 -4.35
N LEU A 120 -1.96 3.36 -4.97
CA LEU A 120 -0.78 3.01 -5.75
C LEU A 120 0.39 2.74 -4.81
N ASP A 121 1.22 1.78 -5.16
CA ASP A 121 2.50 1.57 -4.54
C ASP A 121 3.43 2.73 -4.96
N PRO A 122 3.95 3.52 -4.01
CA PRO A 122 4.81 4.67 -4.32
C PRO A 122 6.17 4.28 -4.89
N LEU A 123 6.57 3.00 -4.81
CA LEU A 123 7.82 2.50 -5.38
C LEU A 123 7.67 2.05 -6.84
N THR A 124 6.57 1.36 -7.17
CA THR A 124 6.32 0.87 -8.53
C THR A 124 5.48 1.84 -9.38
N GLY A 125 4.76 2.75 -8.71
CA GLY A 125 3.80 3.67 -9.33
C GLY A 125 2.50 3.00 -9.79
N LYS A 126 2.27 1.73 -9.42
CA LYS A 126 1.13 0.92 -9.83
C LYS A 126 0.42 0.33 -8.61
N ALA A 127 -0.82 -0.14 -8.79
CA ALA A 127 -1.54 -0.83 -7.73
C ALA A 127 -1.26 -2.34 -7.72
N ASP A 128 -0.01 -2.74 -7.97
CA ASP A 128 0.46 -4.12 -8.07
C ASP A 128 1.05 -4.61 -6.74
N TRP A 129 0.16 -4.86 -5.79
CA TRP A 129 0.55 -5.34 -4.48
C TRP A 129 0.69 -6.87 -4.47
N LEU A 130 1.65 -7.38 -3.68
CA LEU A 130 1.77 -8.80 -3.36
C LEU A 130 0.89 -9.14 -2.16
N PHE A 131 0.37 -10.37 -2.13
CA PHE A 131 -0.54 -10.84 -1.09
C PHE A 131 0.06 -12.01 -0.32
N ARG A 132 -0.38 -12.13 0.93
CA ARG A 132 -0.17 -13.30 1.78
C ARG A 132 -1.52 -13.82 2.23
N CYS A 133 -1.70 -15.14 2.20
CA CYS A 133 -2.88 -15.78 2.77
C CYS A 133 -2.73 -15.99 4.26
N TYR A 134 -3.85 -16.25 4.94
CA TYR A 134 -3.84 -16.59 6.36
C TYR A 134 -3.12 -17.91 6.67
N LYS A 135 -3.15 -18.88 5.75
CA LYS A 135 -2.44 -20.18 5.91
C LYS A 135 -0.94 -20.09 5.63
N ASP A 136 -0.49 -19.02 4.98
CA ASP A 136 0.90 -18.90 4.55
C ASP A 136 1.82 -18.69 5.76
N ALA A 137 2.99 -19.31 5.73
CA ALA A 137 4.00 -19.10 6.75
C ALA A 137 4.45 -17.61 6.77
N PRO A 138 4.94 -17.08 7.91
CA PRO A 138 5.39 -15.69 8.01
C PRO A 138 6.46 -15.28 6.99
N ASN A 139 7.22 -16.25 6.48
CA ASN A 139 8.29 -16.09 5.50
C ASN A 139 7.97 -16.71 4.13
N ALA A 140 6.69 -17.02 3.86
CA ALA A 140 6.28 -17.56 2.58
C ALA A 140 6.54 -16.58 1.44
N SER A 141 7.11 -17.08 0.34
CA SER A 141 7.39 -16.31 -0.87
C SER A 141 6.30 -16.44 -1.94
N SER A 142 5.31 -17.31 -1.71
CA SER A 142 4.22 -17.60 -2.64
C SER A 142 2.88 -17.37 -1.94
N TRP A 143 1.92 -16.83 -2.70
CA TRP A 143 0.55 -16.64 -2.25
C TRP A 143 -0.28 -17.89 -2.50
N CYS A 144 -1.06 -18.33 -1.51
CA CYS A 144 -1.92 -19.51 -1.65
C CYS A 144 -3.16 -19.30 -2.56
N GLY A 145 -3.54 -18.06 -2.86
CA GLY A 145 -4.67 -17.73 -3.74
C GLY A 145 -6.07 -17.80 -3.10
N GLU A 146 -6.20 -18.07 -1.80
CA GLU A 146 -7.50 -18.21 -1.13
C GLU A 146 -8.03 -16.89 -0.52
N ASP A 147 -7.16 -16.11 0.13
CA ASP A 147 -7.50 -14.84 0.77
C ASP A 147 -6.34 -13.83 0.79
N VAL A 148 -6.71 -12.61 1.12
CA VAL A 148 -5.78 -11.51 1.41
C VAL A 148 -5.78 -11.28 2.91
N TYR A 149 -4.81 -11.90 3.59
CA TYR A 149 -4.51 -11.67 5.00
C TYR A 149 -3.58 -10.46 5.19
N ASP A 150 -2.55 -10.37 4.35
CA ASP A 150 -1.60 -9.27 4.37
C ASP A 150 -1.24 -8.82 2.95
N VAL A 151 -0.76 -7.59 2.83
CA VAL A 151 -0.41 -6.89 1.60
C VAL A 151 1.02 -6.37 1.71
N MET A 152 1.81 -6.56 0.67
CA MET A 152 3.22 -6.16 0.60
C MET A 152 3.50 -5.48 -0.75
N THR A 153 4.53 -4.64 -0.82
CA THR A 153 5.01 -4.09 -2.09
C THR A 153 5.60 -5.17 -2.99
N GLN A 154 5.51 -4.98 -4.30
CA GLN A 154 6.22 -5.80 -5.29
C GLN A 154 7.69 -5.39 -5.46
N SER A 155 8.10 -4.22 -4.95
CA SER A 155 9.49 -3.75 -5.05
C SER A 155 10.46 -4.71 -4.35
N GLU A 156 11.53 -5.06 -5.05
CA GLU A 156 12.66 -5.84 -4.52
C GLU A 156 13.74 -4.95 -3.88
N ASP A 157 13.51 -3.63 -3.84
CA ASP A 157 14.47 -2.67 -3.30
C ASP A 157 14.58 -2.76 -1.78
N MET A 158 15.70 -2.23 -1.29
CA MET A 158 15.97 -2.09 0.13
C MET A 158 15.68 -0.67 0.60
N ALA A 159 15.18 -0.56 1.82
CA ALA A 159 15.01 0.67 2.54
C ALA A 159 16.33 1.33 2.94
N LEU A 160 16.25 2.57 3.41
CA LEU A 160 17.38 3.33 3.95
C LEU A 160 18.02 2.67 5.20
N ASP A 161 17.26 1.86 5.93
CA ASP A 161 17.74 1.09 7.09
C ASP A 161 18.32 -0.30 6.73
N GLY A 162 18.31 -0.66 5.44
CA GLY A 162 18.81 -1.95 4.95
C GLY A 162 17.79 -3.10 4.99
N THR A 163 16.58 -2.89 5.49
CA THR A 163 15.49 -3.87 5.40
C THR A 163 14.90 -3.92 3.99
N LYS A 164 14.35 -5.06 3.57
CA LYS A 164 13.64 -5.14 2.28
C LYS A 164 12.24 -4.56 2.43
N TYR A 165 11.78 -3.78 1.45
CA TYR A 165 10.44 -3.20 1.54
C TYR A 165 9.32 -4.23 1.59
N ARG A 166 9.51 -5.39 0.95
CA ARG A 166 8.55 -6.50 1.00
C ARG A 166 8.35 -7.07 2.41
N ASP A 167 9.30 -6.85 3.32
CA ASP A 167 9.21 -7.35 4.70
C ASP A 167 8.52 -6.36 5.65
N TRP A 168 8.07 -5.20 5.15
CA TRP A 168 7.39 -4.14 5.91
C TRP A 168 5.91 -4.40 6.12
#